data_AF-A0A098F549-F1
#
_entry.id   AF-A0A098F549-F1
#
_cell.length_a   1.000
_cell.length_b   1.000
_cell.length_c   1.000
_cell.angle_alpha   90.00
_cell.angle_beta   90.00
_cell.angle_gamma   90.00
#
_symmetry.space_group_name_H-M   'P 1'
#
loop_
_entity.id
_entity.type
_entity.pdbx_description
1 polymer ?
#
loop_
_entity_poly.entity_id
_entity_poly.type
_entity_poly.pdbx_seq_one_letter_code
_entity_poly.pdbx_strand_id
1 'polypeptide(L)'
;MIYLFDEEELTMSERRKLRENEIINYITNFRTETGYSPTIREIAKKTRLKSTSTVHKYLLRLEEKGIINWIDRNPRMIKVNIIK
;
A
#
# COMPACT_ATOMS: atom_id res chain seq x y z
N MET A 1 -12.10 -14.89 37.00
CA MET A 1 -12.61 -14.63 35.65
C MET A 1 -12.53 -13.13 35.40
N ILE A 2 -11.34 -12.66 35.07
CA ILE A 2 -11.09 -11.28 34.60
C ILE A 2 -10.55 -11.49 33.20
N TYR A 3 -11.17 -10.80 32.26
CA TYR A 3 -11.15 -11.06 30.84
C TYR A 3 -9.75 -11.26 30.24
N LEU A 4 -9.56 -12.40 29.59
CA LEU A 4 -8.65 -12.55 28.44
C LEU A 4 -9.16 -11.60 27.35
N PHE A 5 -8.40 -10.56 27.00
CA PHE A 5 -8.50 -9.90 25.70
C PHE A 5 -7.12 -9.36 25.31
N ASP A 6 -6.47 -10.18 24.50
CA ASP A 6 -5.61 -9.90 23.36
C ASP A 6 -4.34 -9.06 23.55
N GLU A 7 -3.23 -9.80 23.45
CA GLU A 7 -1.91 -9.35 23.04
C GLU A 7 -1.95 -8.52 21.74
N GLU A 8 -0.91 -7.67 21.61
CA GLU A 8 -0.52 -6.86 20.44
C GLU A 8 -1.05 -5.42 20.38
N GLU A 9 -0.55 -4.58 21.28
CA GLU A 9 -0.25 -3.19 20.90
C GLU A 9 0.84 -3.18 19.82
N LEU A 10 0.45 -3.40 18.55
CA LEU A 10 1.32 -3.18 17.41
C LEU A 10 1.85 -1.75 17.47
N THR A 11 3.18 -1.62 17.51
CA THR A 11 3.84 -0.32 17.55
C THR A 11 3.41 0.50 16.32
N MET A 12 3.36 1.83 16.44
CA MET A 12 3.00 2.72 15.31
C MET A 12 3.85 2.47 14.05
N SER A 13 5.07 1.95 14.23
CA SER A 13 5.97 1.57 13.15
C SER A 13 5.53 0.31 12.40
N GLU A 14 5.02 -0.71 13.10
CA GLU A 14 4.55 -1.96 12.51
C GLU A 14 3.22 -1.76 11.79
N ARG A 15 2.30 -0.97 12.36
CA ARG A 15 1.05 -0.60 11.67
C ARG A 15 1.33 0.03 10.31
N ARG A 16 2.38 0.83 10.21
CA ARG A 16 2.78 1.47 8.95
C ARG A 16 3.35 0.46 7.94
N LYS A 17 4.18 -0.49 8.39
CA LYS A 17 4.67 -1.59 7.53
C LYS A 17 3.53 -2.44 7.00
N LEU A 18 2.54 -2.76 7.85
CA LEU A 18 1.34 -3.47 7.44
C LEU A 18 0.58 -2.74 6.33
N ARG A 19 0.42 -1.41 6.45
CA ARG A 19 -0.19 -0.58 5.40
C ARG A 19 0.61 -0.56 4.10
N GLU A 20 1.93 -0.45 4.20
CA GLU A 20 2.83 -0.49 3.03
C GLU A 20 2.68 -1.85 2.30
N ASN A 21 2.68 -2.96 3.04
CA ASN A 21 2.45 -4.30 2.49
C ASN A 21 1.05 -4.46 1.88
N GLU A 22 0.02 -3.93 2.53
CA GLU A 22 -1.37 -3.96 2.01
C GLU A 22 -1.47 -3.27 0.65
N ILE A 23 -0.79 -2.13 0.48
CA ILE A 23 -0.74 -1.39 -0.80
C ILE A 23 -0.01 -2.21 -1.86
N ILE A 24 1.16 -2.77 -1.55
CA ILE A 24 1.95 -3.58 -2.50
C ILE A 24 1.16 -4.81 -2.96
N ASN A 25 0.55 -5.52 -2.02
CA ASN A 25 -0.27 -6.70 -2.30
C ASN A 25 -1.44 -6.34 -3.20
N TYR A 26 -2.12 -5.22 -2.92
CA TYR A 26 -3.21 -4.77 -3.75
C TYR A 26 -2.75 -4.44 -5.18
N ILE A 27 -1.65 -3.69 -5.34
CA ILE A 27 -1.13 -3.35 -6.67
C ILE A 27 -0.77 -4.62 -7.47
N THR A 28 -0.14 -5.59 -6.81
CA THR A 28 0.27 -6.85 -7.44
C THR A 28 -0.92 -7.71 -7.85
N ASN A 29 -1.91 -7.86 -6.95
CA ASN A 29 -3.12 -8.64 -7.23
C ASN A 29 -3.97 -7.97 -8.31
N PHE A 30 -4.18 -6.65 -8.21
CA PHE A 30 -4.94 -5.90 -9.19
C PHE A 30 -4.33 -5.98 -10.59
N ARG A 31 -3.00 -5.91 -10.69
CA ARG A 31 -2.30 -6.09 -11.96
C ARG A 31 -2.45 -7.51 -12.51
N THR A 32 -2.43 -8.53 -11.65
CA THR A 32 -2.65 -9.93 -12.04
C THR A 32 -4.08 -10.15 -12.53
N GLU A 33 -5.07 -9.54 -11.89
CA GLU A 33 -6.49 -9.69 -12.23
C GLU A 33 -6.91 -8.89 -13.47
N THR A 34 -6.42 -7.67 -13.62
CA THR A 34 -6.91 -6.72 -14.64
C THR A 34 -5.95 -6.51 -15.81
N GLY A 35 -4.67 -6.87 -15.64
CA GLY A 35 -3.61 -6.62 -16.62
C GLY A 35 -3.03 -5.20 -16.60
N TYR A 36 -3.55 -4.29 -15.76
CA TYR A 36 -3.05 -2.91 -15.63
C TYR A 36 -2.81 -2.50 -14.18
N SER A 37 -2.09 -1.40 -13.98
CA SER A 37 -1.83 -0.85 -12.65
C SER A 37 -3.08 -0.13 -12.11
N PRO A 38 -3.40 -0.28 -10.81
CA PRO A 38 -4.45 0.52 -10.19
C PRO A 38 -4.04 1.99 -10.12
N THR A 39 -5.04 2.84 -9.97
CA THR A 39 -4.92 4.27 -9.70
C THR A 39 -4.90 4.57 -8.20
N ILE A 40 -4.41 5.75 -7.82
CA ILE A 40 -4.38 6.22 -6.41
C ILE A 40 -5.77 6.16 -5.75
N ARG A 41 -6.84 6.45 -6.50
CA ARG A 41 -8.22 6.39 -6.01
C ARG A 41 -8.67 4.96 -5.72
N GLU A 42 -8.30 4.01 -6.57
CA GLU A 42 -8.61 2.59 -6.38
C GLU A 42 -7.85 2.02 -5.17
N ILE A 43 -6.57 2.37 -5.04
CA ILE A 43 -5.76 2.02 -3.87
C ILE A 43 -6.41 2.57 -2.60
N ALA A 44 -6.74 3.87 -2.56
CA ALA A 44 -7.38 4.49 -1.40
C ALA A 44 -8.69 3.79 -1.00
N LYS A 45 -9.52 3.44 -2.00
CA LYS A 45 -10.80 2.75 -1.79
C LYS A 45 -10.60 1.34 -1.24
N LYS A 46 -9.61 0.60 -1.75
CA LYS A 46 -9.35 -0.79 -1.30
C LYS A 46 -8.68 -0.85 0.06
N THR A 47 -7.67 -0.01 0.32
CA THR A 47 -6.90 0.01 1.57
C THR A 47 -7.56 0.83 2.68
N ARG A 48 -8.79 1.32 2.44
CA ARG A 48 -9.60 2.13 3.37
C ARG A 48 -8.84 3.32 3.97
N LEU A 49 -7.94 3.93 3.20
CA LEU A 49 -7.17 5.08 3.65
C LEU A 49 -8.03 6.35 3.57
N LYS A 50 -7.92 7.20 4.60
CA LYS A 50 -8.77 8.40 4.76
C LYS A 50 -8.64 9.41 3.61
N SER A 51 -7.50 9.44 2.92
CA SER A 51 -7.27 10.39 1.82
C SER A 51 -6.30 9.87 0.76
N THR A 52 -6.47 10.32 -0.47
CA THR A 52 -5.53 10.09 -1.58
C THR A 52 -4.14 10.65 -1.25
N SER A 53 -4.04 11.74 -0.49
CA SER A 53 -2.78 12.29 0.00
C SER A 53 -2.02 11.34 0.93
N THR A 54 -2.74 10.48 1.66
CA THR A 54 -2.11 9.46 2.50
C THR A 54 -1.50 8.36 1.65
N VAL A 55 -2.22 7.92 0.60
CA VAL A 55 -1.72 6.97 -0.41
C VAL A 55 -0.49 7.53 -1.12
N HIS A 56 -0.54 8.79 -1.55
CA HIS A 56 0.58 9.50 -2.19
C HIS A 56 1.85 9.43 -1.34
N LYS A 57 1.76 9.73 -0.04
CA LYS A 57 2.89 9.59 0.89
C LYS A 57 3.42 8.16 0.98
N TYR A 58 2.54 7.15 0.97
CA TYR A 58 2.98 5.75 0.99
C TYR A 58 3.68 5.36 -0.32
N LEU A 59 3.16 5.78 -1.48
CA LEU A 59 3.77 5.50 -2.78
C LEU A 59 5.16 6.14 -2.90
N LEU A 60 5.31 7.41 -2.51
CA LEU A 60 6.62 8.07 -2.47
C LEU A 60 7.63 7.29 -1.62
N ARG A 61 7.22 6.82 -0.43
CA ARG A 61 8.10 6.03 0.44
C ARG A 61 8.47 4.68 -0.14
N LEU A 62 7.54 4.03 -0.82
CA LEU A 62 7.80 2.76 -1.50
C LEU A 62 8.74 2.95 -2.69
N GLU A 63 8.64 4.09 -3.37
CA GLU A 63 9.54 4.50 -4.44
C GLU A 63 10.94 4.84 -3.93
N GLU A 64 11.04 5.64 -2.85
CA GLU A 64 12.30 5.93 -2.16
C GLU A 64 13.00 4.65 -1.68
N LYS A 65 12.23 3.63 -1.29
CA LYS A 65 12.74 2.30 -0.92
C LYS A 65 13.13 1.42 -2.13
N GLY A 66 12.84 1.85 -3.36
CA GLY A 66 13.10 1.08 -4.58
C GLY A 66 12.15 -0.10 -4.82
N ILE A 67 11.07 -0.21 -4.04
CA ILE A 67 10.10 -1.32 -4.12
C ILE A 67 9.16 -1.12 -5.31
N ILE A 68 8.78 0.13 -5.58
CA ILE A 68 7.94 0.48 -6.72
C ILE A 68 8.60 1.58 -7.54
N ASN A 69 8.19 1.70 -8.79
CA ASN A 69 8.46 2.84 -9.64
C ASN A 69 7.11 3.47 -9.99
N TRP A 70 6.92 4.73 -9.63
CA TRP A 70 5.65 5.41 -9.79
C TRP A 70 5.86 6.80 -10.37
N ILE A 71 5.04 7.18 -11.35
CA ILE A 71 5.09 8.51 -11.96
C ILE A 71 3.86 9.30 -11.52
N ASP A 72 4.05 10.32 -10.68
CA ASP A 72 2.95 11.11 -10.06
C ASP A 72 1.98 11.72 -11.08
N ARG A 73 2.48 12.10 -12.27
CA ARG A 73 1.66 12.68 -13.34
C ARG A 73 0.95 11.66 -14.22
N ASN A 74 1.16 10.36 -13.99
CA ASN A 74 0.47 9.30 -14.72
C ASN A 74 -0.14 8.27 -13.75
N PRO A 75 -1.44 8.39 -13.42
CA PRO A 75 -2.10 7.57 -12.41
C PRO A 75 -2.04 6.05 -12.66
N ARG A 76 -1.78 5.63 -13.90
CA ARG A 76 -1.71 4.22 -14.31
C ARG A 76 -0.28 3.70 -14.49
N MET A 77 0.73 4.50 -14.17
CA MET A 77 2.13 4.07 -14.18
C MET A 77 2.60 3.80 -12.76
N ILE A 78 2.09 2.73 -12.14
CA ILE A 78 2.70 2.13 -10.94
C ILE A 78 3.25 0.77 -11.35
N LYS A 79 4.57 0.61 -11.27
CA LYS A 79 5.25 -0.65 -11.53
C LYS A 79 5.87 -1.14 -10.23
N VAL A 80 5.44 -2.29 -9.74
CA VAL A 80 6.10 -2.96 -8.62
C VAL A 80 7.38 -3.61 -9.16
N ASN A 81 8.52 -3.21 -8.60
CA ASN A 81 9.79 -3.89 -8.82
C ASN A 81 9.88 -5.00 -7.77
N ILE A 82 9.43 -6.20 -8.14
CA ILE A 82 9.68 -7.38 -7.32
C ILE A 82 11.18 -7.65 -7.43
N ILE A 83 11.96 -7.22 -6.44
CA ILE A 83 13.34 -7.63 -6.29
C ILE A 83 13.30 -9.13 -6.03
N LYS A 84 13.91 -9.90 -6.92
CA LYS A 84 13.89 -11.37 -6.94
C LYS A 84 15.07 -11.93 -6.15
#